data_AF-D0KMV4-F1
#
_entry.id   AF-D0KMV4-F1
#
_cell.length_a   1.000
_cell.length_b   1.000
_cell.length_c   1.000
_cell.angle_alpha   90.00
_cell.angle_beta   90.00
_cell.angle_gamma   90.00
#
_symmetry.space_group_name_H-M   'P 1'
#
loop_
_entity.id
_entity.type
_entity.pdbx_description
1 polymer ?
#
loop_
_entity_poly.entity_id
_entity_poly.type
_entity_poly.pdbx_seq_one_letter_code
_entity_poly.pdbx_strand_id
1 'polypeptide(L)'
;MSKGAVILILITLFVYTLNIISNAYLVNVKILSPFPITLMFSDSQGVKLVSSNQTLNVSSSNLRIQVFVLSPYSYCIFINGNKTDEFNVTLSNYSQFNLTVTVIPKYAFLKVNVVGKGTAYIELDNGSIIAVRNSSVIRVYNGSSVLLEANGDLINWSNGANTMTLWYTVGGNSTITAFFGNSSILPKSGTVKPTVNYTEVGLSLFAVGFFILYKIYSRKDQDTNV
;
A
#
# COMPACT_ATOMS: atom_id res chain seq x y z
N MET A 1 -64.96 -11.50 -15.83
CA MET A 1 -63.83 -11.78 -16.75
C MET A 1 -64.18 -12.99 -17.59
N SER A 2 -64.03 -12.93 -18.91
CA SER A 2 -64.22 -14.10 -19.78
C SER A 2 -63.14 -15.15 -19.46
N LYS A 3 -63.45 -16.44 -19.58
CA LYS A 3 -62.48 -17.53 -19.34
C LYS A 3 -61.19 -17.35 -20.16
N GLY A 4 -61.30 -16.77 -21.35
CA GLY A 4 -60.14 -16.45 -22.21
C GLY A 4 -59.21 -15.38 -21.63
N ALA A 5 -59.74 -14.35 -20.96
CA ALA A 5 -58.93 -13.30 -20.34
C ALA A 5 -58.10 -13.83 -19.16
N VAL A 6 -58.66 -14.76 -18.38
CA VAL A 6 -57.97 -15.39 -17.24
C VAL A 6 -56.82 -16.28 -17.73
N ILE A 7 -57.03 -17.04 -18.81
CA ILE A 7 -55.99 -17.89 -19.42
C ILE A 7 -54.85 -17.04 -19.99
N LEU A 8 -55.16 -15.93 -20.66
CA LEU A 8 -54.14 -15.05 -21.21
C LEU A 8 -53.26 -14.43 -20.12
N ILE A 9 -53.87 -14.02 -18.99
CA ILE A 9 -53.14 -13.48 -17.83
C ILE A 9 -52.25 -14.54 -17.18
N LEU A 10 -52.72 -15.78 -17.08
CA LEU A 10 -51.91 -16.90 -16.57
C LEU A 10 -50.72 -17.21 -17.47
N ILE A 11 -50.91 -17.18 -18.80
CA ILE A 11 -49.83 -17.39 -19.77
C ILE A 11 -48.81 -16.24 -19.71
N THR A 12 -49.25 -14.99 -19.63
CA THR A 12 -48.32 -13.86 -19.51
C THR A 12 -47.58 -13.87 -18.19
N LEU A 13 -48.22 -14.21 -17.07
CA LEU A 13 -47.52 -14.41 -15.79
C LEU A 13 -46.50 -15.55 -15.89
N PHE A 14 -46.85 -16.67 -16.53
CA PHE A 14 -45.97 -17.83 -16.67
C PHE A 14 -44.76 -17.54 -17.57
N VAL A 15 -44.95 -16.84 -18.69
CA VAL A 15 -43.86 -16.41 -19.58
C VAL A 15 -42.99 -15.35 -18.89
N TYR A 16 -43.58 -14.48 -18.06
CA TYR A 16 -42.83 -13.52 -17.26
C TYR A 16 -42.00 -14.20 -16.17
N THR A 17 -42.54 -15.20 -15.46
CA THR A 17 -41.79 -15.95 -14.44
C THR A 17 -40.71 -16.86 -15.01
N LEU A 18 -40.89 -17.42 -16.22
CA LEU A 18 -39.83 -18.16 -16.93
C LEU A 18 -38.63 -17.27 -17.28
N ASN A 19 -38.84 -15.98 -17.56
CA ASN A 19 -37.75 -15.02 -17.77
C ASN A 19 -37.05 -14.59 -16.48
N ILE A 20 -37.64 -14.85 -15.30
CA ILE A 20 -37.04 -14.56 -13.99
C ILE A 20 -36.14 -15.70 -13.52
N ILE A 21 -36.12 -16.86 -14.20
CA ILE A 21 -35.03 -17.83 -14.04
C ILE A 21 -33.80 -17.28 -14.76
N SER A 22 -33.30 -16.14 -14.27
CA SER A 22 -32.00 -15.59 -14.63
C SER A 22 -30.97 -16.65 -14.32
N ASN A 23 -30.12 -16.99 -15.29
CA ASN A 23 -28.97 -17.85 -15.07
C ASN A 23 -28.06 -17.19 -14.03
N ALA A 24 -28.23 -17.59 -12.77
CA ALA A 24 -27.39 -17.14 -11.67
C ALA A 24 -26.19 -18.08 -11.59
N TYR A 25 -25.04 -17.62 -12.06
CA TYR A 25 -23.78 -18.32 -11.91
C TYR A 25 -23.20 -18.01 -10.52
N LEU A 26 -22.67 -19.03 -9.85
CA LEU A 26 -22.09 -18.89 -8.52
C LEU A 26 -20.57 -18.83 -8.63
N VAL A 27 -19.97 -17.73 -8.20
CA VAL A 27 -18.52 -17.59 -8.10
C VAL A 27 -18.12 -17.55 -6.63
N ASN A 28 -17.39 -18.57 -6.17
CA ASN A 28 -16.79 -18.57 -4.84
C ASN A 28 -15.43 -17.90 -4.89
N VAL A 29 -15.33 -16.75 -4.26
CA VAL A 29 -14.10 -15.97 -4.21
C VAL A 29 -13.34 -16.30 -2.93
N LYS A 30 -12.12 -16.76 -3.12
CA LYS A 30 -11.12 -16.95 -2.05
C LYS A 30 -9.93 -16.04 -2.30
N ILE A 31 -9.69 -15.14 -1.37
CA ILE A 31 -8.63 -14.16 -1.35
C ILE A 31 -7.60 -14.60 -0.32
N LEU A 32 -6.35 -14.74 -0.76
CA LEU A 32 -5.19 -15.05 0.08
C LEU A 32 -4.14 -13.96 -0.15
N SER A 33 -4.22 -12.89 0.62
CA SER A 33 -3.33 -11.73 0.45
C SER A 33 -2.91 -11.15 1.80
N PRO A 34 -1.63 -10.80 1.98
CA PRO A 34 -1.19 -10.03 3.15
C PRO A 34 -1.51 -8.53 3.02
N PHE A 35 -1.97 -8.08 1.84
CA PHE A 35 -2.32 -6.69 1.53
C PHE A 35 -3.81 -6.54 1.22
N PRO A 36 -4.40 -5.35 1.43
CA PRO A 36 -5.75 -5.05 0.96
C PRO A 36 -5.87 -5.23 -0.56
N ILE A 37 -6.91 -5.93 -1.01
CA ILE A 37 -7.18 -6.13 -2.43
C ILE A 37 -8.62 -5.81 -2.78
N THR A 38 -8.83 -5.42 -4.03
CA THR A 38 -10.14 -5.25 -4.65
C THR A 38 -10.15 -6.00 -5.97
N LEU A 39 -11.09 -6.93 -6.12
CA LEU A 39 -11.39 -7.61 -7.37
C LEU A 39 -12.50 -6.86 -8.07
N MET A 40 -12.31 -6.60 -9.35
CA MET A 40 -13.32 -6.04 -10.24
C MET A 40 -13.81 -7.13 -11.17
N PHE A 41 -15.07 -7.51 -11.02
CA PHE A 41 -15.79 -8.39 -11.93
C PHE A 41 -16.52 -7.53 -12.93
N SER A 42 -16.21 -7.67 -14.21
CA SER A 42 -16.87 -6.97 -15.31
C SER A 42 -17.59 -7.98 -16.20
N ASP A 43 -18.86 -7.72 -16.46
CA ASP A 43 -19.70 -8.50 -17.35
C ASP A 43 -20.59 -7.60 -18.23
N SER A 44 -21.49 -8.19 -19.02
CA SER A 44 -22.40 -7.42 -19.88
C SER A 44 -23.44 -6.58 -19.11
N GLN A 45 -23.68 -6.90 -17.83
CA GLN A 45 -24.67 -6.26 -16.97
C GLN A 45 -24.06 -5.16 -16.08
N GLY A 46 -22.74 -5.14 -15.93
CA GLY A 46 -22.02 -4.06 -15.28
C GLY A 46 -20.74 -4.50 -14.60
N VAL A 47 -20.40 -3.80 -13.52
CA VAL A 47 -19.19 -4.03 -12.74
C VAL A 47 -19.54 -4.26 -11.27
N LYS A 48 -18.92 -5.28 -10.66
CA LYS A 48 -19.06 -5.59 -9.24
C LYS A 48 -17.68 -5.63 -8.57
N LEU A 49 -17.57 -4.97 -7.43
CA LEU A 49 -16.34 -4.91 -6.65
C LEU A 49 -16.40 -5.85 -5.44
N VAL A 50 -15.29 -6.53 -5.16
CA VAL A 50 -15.19 -7.57 -4.14
C VAL A 50 -13.84 -7.48 -3.46
N SER A 51 -13.84 -7.27 -2.14
CA SER A 51 -12.59 -7.12 -1.37
C SER A 51 -12.42 -8.17 -0.27
N SER A 52 -13.34 -9.13 -0.17
CA SER A 52 -13.34 -10.18 0.86
C SER A 52 -13.72 -11.54 0.29
N ASN A 53 -13.49 -12.59 1.09
CA ASN A 53 -13.94 -13.94 0.77
C ASN A 53 -15.46 -13.98 0.78
N GLN A 54 -16.07 -14.24 -0.37
CA GLN A 54 -17.51 -14.31 -0.50
C GLN A 54 -17.92 -15.11 -1.73
N THR A 55 -19.15 -15.61 -1.69
CA THR A 55 -19.81 -16.21 -2.85
C THR A 55 -20.67 -15.15 -3.53
N LEU A 56 -20.56 -15.07 -4.86
CA LEU A 56 -21.22 -14.06 -5.66
C LEU A 56 -22.15 -14.74 -6.66
N ASN A 57 -23.39 -14.24 -6.71
CA ASN A 57 -24.26 -14.49 -7.85
C ASN A 57 -23.86 -13.52 -8.97
N VAL A 58 -23.62 -14.06 -10.14
CA VAL A 58 -23.26 -13.34 -11.35
C VAL A 58 -24.24 -13.70 -12.46
N SER A 59 -24.62 -12.72 -13.28
CA SER A 59 -25.73 -12.86 -14.24
C SER A 59 -25.27 -13.22 -15.65
N SER A 60 -23.95 -13.23 -15.89
CA SER A 60 -23.33 -13.47 -17.20
C SER A 60 -22.40 -14.68 -17.14
N SER A 61 -22.34 -15.45 -18.22
CA SER A 61 -21.39 -16.54 -18.39
C SER A 61 -19.97 -16.04 -18.64
N ASN A 62 -19.80 -14.95 -19.38
CA ASN A 62 -18.48 -14.38 -19.66
C ASN A 62 -18.14 -13.33 -18.61
N LEU A 63 -17.06 -13.56 -17.88
CA LEU A 63 -16.58 -12.68 -16.81
C LEU A 63 -15.13 -12.29 -17.07
N ARG A 64 -14.86 -10.99 -16.96
CA ARG A 64 -13.52 -10.43 -16.87
C ARG A 64 -13.24 -10.06 -15.43
N ILE A 65 -12.16 -10.59 -14.87
CA ILE A 65 -11.77 -10.38 -13.49
C ILE A 65 -10.44 -9.63 -13.49
N GLN A 66 -10.40 -8.46 -12.87
CA GLN A 66 -9.19 -7.68 -12.67
C GLN A 66 -8.90 -7.53 -11.19
N VAL A 67 -7.62 -7.58 -10.82
CA VAL A 67 -7.18 -7.56 -9.43
C VAL A 67 -6.38 -6.30 -9.16
N PHE A 68 -6.83 -5.51 -8.20
CA PHE A 68 -6.13 -4.33 -7.71
C PHE A 68 -5.63 -4.59 -6.30
N VAL A 69 -4.33 -4.40 -6.08
CA VAL A 69 -3.69 -4.61 -4.78
C VAL A 69 -3.11 -3.28 -4.32
N LEU A 70 -3.53 -2.84 -3.13
CA LEU A 70 -2.93 -1.69 -2.47
C LEU A 70 -1.78 -2.17 -1.60
N SER A 71 -0.55 -2.07 -2.10
CA SER A 71 0.66 -2.49 -1.39
C SER A 71 1.73 -1.41 -1.41
N PRO A 72 2.45 -1.17 -0.29
CA PRO A 72 3.62 -0.31 -0.27
C PRO A 72 4.85 -0.97 -0.92
N TYR A 73 4.79 -2.25 -1.24
CA TYR A 73 5.92 -3.03 -1.75
C TYR A 73 5.57 -3.75 -3.06
N SER A 74 6.57 -4.29 -3.73
CA SER A 74 6.38 -5.11 -4.94
C SER A 74 5.74 -6.46 -4.61
N TYR A 75 4.88 -6.94 -5.50
CA TYR A 75 4.16 -8.22 -5.34
C TYR A 75 4.00 -8.97 -6.67
N CYS A 76 3.50 -10.20 -6.57
CA CYS A 76 2.96 -11.01 -7.68
C CYS A 76 1.52 -11.37 -7.36
N ILE A 77 0.63 -11.26 -8.35
CA ILE A 77 -0.74 -11.76 -8.28
C ILE A 77 -0.80 -13.10 -8.99
N PHE A 78 -1.49 -14.05 -8.39
CA PHE A 78 -1.82 -15.34 -8.98
C PHE A 78 -3.34 -15.53 -8.96
N ILE A 79 -3.94 -15.73 -10.12
CA ILE A 79 -5.36 -16.06 -10.26
C ILE A 79 -5.43 -17.53 -10.68
N ASN A 80 -6.05 -18.36 -9.83
CA ASN A 80 -6.12 -19.82 -9.99
C ASN A 80 -4.76 -20.48 -10.29
N GLY A 81 -3.68 -19.95 -9.67
CA GLY A 81 -2.32 -20.44 -9.84
C GLY A 81 -1.54 -19.81 -11.00
N ASN A 82 -2.19 -19.10 -11.92
CA ASN A 82 -1.53 -18.42 -13.03
C ASN A 82 -1.11 -17.01 -12.61
N LYS A 83 0.15 -16.64 -12.89
CA LYS A 83 0.68 -15.31 -12.60
C LYS A 83 0.11 -14.27 -13.57
N THR A 84 -0.96 -13.60 -13.16
CA THR A 84 -1.67 -12.58 -13.93
C THR A 84 -2.47 -11.68 -12.99
N ASP A 85 -2.72 -10.44 -13.39
CA ASP A 85 -3.60 -9.48 -12.74
C ASP A 85 -5.00 -9.44 -13.36
N GLU A 86 -5.15 -10.05 -14.55
CA GLU A 86 -6.40 -10.18 -15.26
C GLU A 86 -6.69 -11.63 -15.65
N PHE A 87 -7.95 -12.04 -15.53
CA PHE A 87 -8.41 -13.37 -15.91
C PHE A 87 -9.79 -13.30 -16.58
N ASN A 88 -9.90 -13.88 -17.77
CA ASN A 88 -11.15 -14.02 -18.49
C ASN A 88 -11.65 -15.47 -18.35
N VAL A 89 -12.91 -15.63 -17.95
CA VAL A 89 -13.53 -16.94 -17.78
C VAL A 89 -14.91 -16.98 -18.43
N THR A 90 -15.18 -18.08 -19.11
CA THR A 90 -16.52 -18.43 -19.60
C THR A 90 -17.07 -19.55 -18.73
N LEU A 91 -18.12 -19.25 -17.99
CA LEU A 91 -18.82 -20.17 -17.11
C LEU A 91 -19.78 -21.03 -17.93
N SER A 92 -19.76 -22.34 -17.67
CA SER A 92 -20.76 -23.27 -18.20
C SER A 92 -22.12 -23.10 -17.50
N ASN A 93 -23.22 -23.47 -18.16
CA ASN A 93 -24.57 -23.31 -17.61
C ASN A 93 -24.70 -23.94 -16.21
N TYR A 94 -25.25 -23.17 -15.27
CA TYR A 94 -25.46 -23.56 -13.87
C TYR A 94 -24.19 -23.99 -13.11
N SER A 95 -23.00 -23.54 -13.53
CA SER A 95 -21.76 -23.93 -12.86
C SER A 95 -21.43 -23.06 -11.66
N GLN A 96 -20.94 -23.72 -10.62
CA GLN A 96 -20.17 -23.11 -9.54
C GLN A 96 -18.70 -23.01 -9.98
N PHE A 97 -18.14 -21.81 -9.91
CA PHE A 97 -16.73 -21.56 -10.23
C PHE A 97 -15.97 -21.12 -8.98
N ASN A 98 -14.85 -21.76 -8.72
CA ASN A 98 -13.98 -21.40 -7.61
C ASN A 98 -12.87 -20.49 -8.13
N LEU A 99 -12.88 -19.24 -7.69
CA LEU A 99 -11.85 -18.26 -7.95
C LEU A 99 -10.95 -18.15 -6.72
N THR A 100 -9.67 -18.48 -6.90
CA THR A 100 -8.64 -18.26 -5.88
C THR A 100 -7.69 -17.18 -6.36
N VAL A 101 -7.62 -16.07 -5.64
CA VAL A 101 -6.66 -14.99 -5.86
C VAL A 101 -5.64 -15.01 -4.74
N THR A 102 -4.37 -15.20 -5.09
CA THR A 102 -3.26 -15.21 -4.15
C THR A 102 -2.31 -14.07 -4.48
N VAL A 103 -1.95 -13.28 -3.48
CA VAL A 103 -0.95 -12.21 -3.61
C VAL A 103 0.26 -12.58 -2.78
N ILE A 104 1.43 -12.60 -3.41
CA ILE A 104 2.69 -12.95 -2.78
C ILE A 104 3.63 -11.75 -2.85
N PRO A 105 4.10 -11.20 -1.71
CA PRO A 105 5.11 -10.15 -1.70
C PRO A 105 6.41 -10.62 -2.35
N LYS A 106 7.09 -9.73 -3.07
CA LYS A 106 8.44 -9.97 -3.56
C LYS A 106 9.45 -9.55 -2.52
N TYR A 107 10.48 -10.36 -2.34
CA TYR A 107 11.61 -10.04 -1.50
C TYR A 107 12.82 -9.67 -2.34
N ALA A 108 13.70 -8.86 -1.77
CA ALA A 108 14.97 -8.47 -2.33
C ALA A 108 16.07 -8.59 -1.28
N PHE A 109 17.30 -8.75 -1.75
CA PHE A 109 18.49 -8.72 -0.90
C PHE A 109 19.18 -7.37 -1.04
N LEU A 110 19.37 -6.67 0.08
CA LEU A 110 20.22 -5.50 0.16
C LEU A 110 21.55 -5.90 0.79
N LYS A 111 22.65 -5.68 0.07
CA LYS A 111 23.99 -5.79 0.61
C LYS A 111 24.52 -4.41 0.99
N VAL A 112 24.91 -4.23 2.24
CA VAL A 112 25.57 -3.01 2.71
C VAL A 112 27.03 -3.34 2.98
N ASN A 113 27.94 -2.60 2.33
CA ASN A 113 29.37 -2.72 2.54
C ASN A 113 29.92 -1.46 3.22
N VAL A 114 31.01 -1.64 3.95
CA VAL A 114 31.76 -0.56 4.59
C VAL A 114 33.22 -0.71 4.20
N VAL A 115 33.78 0.36 3.66
CA VAL A 115 35.19 0.46 3.31
C VAL A 115 35.80 1.59 4.15
N GLY A 116 36.86 1.30 4.89
CA GLY A 116 37.49 2.26 5.80
C GLY A 116 37.15 2.04 7.27
N LYS A 117 37.43 3.02 8.13
CA LYS A 117 37.30 2.91 9.60
C LYS A 117 36.00 3.55 10.11
N GLY A 118 34.87 3.10 9.59
CA GLY A 118 33.54 3.55 10.01
C GLY A 118 32.60 2.40 10.34
N THR A 119 31.36 2.74 10.68
CA THR A 119 30.25 1.79 10.84
C THR A 119 29.04 2.35 10.10
N ALA A 120 28.35 1.52 9.33
CA ALA A 120 27.04 1.86 8.78
C ALA A 120 25.95 1.14 9.59
N TYR A 121 24.87 1.82 9.91
CA TYR A 121 23.69 1.28 10.55
C TYR A 121 22.57 1.20 9.53
N ILE A 122 21.83 0.09 9.58
CA ILE A 122 20.62 -0.11 8.78
C ILE A 122 19.45 -0.16 9.74
N GLU A 123 18.57 0.82 9.67
CA GLU A 123 17.29 0.79 10.36
C GLU A 123 16.19 0.32 9.39
N LEU A 124 15.49 -0.73 9.83
CA LEU A 124 14.41 -1.38 9.10
C LEU A 124 13.04 -0.81 9.50
N ASP A 125 12.03 -0.99 8.65
CA ASP A 125 10.64 -0.55 8.91
C ASP A 125 10.05 -1.06 10.24
N ASN A 126 10.58 -2.16 10.78
CA ASN A 126 10.16 -2.71 12.08
C ASN A 126 10.91 -2.10 13.28
N GLY A 127 11.72 -1.06 13.07
CA GLY A 127 12.56 -0.40 14.07
C GLY A 127 13.83 -1.15 14.46
N SER A 128 14.13 -2.29 13.82
CA SER A 128 15.37 -3.02 14.09
C SER A 128 16.57 -2.31 13.47
N ILE A 129 17.67 -2.19 14.23
CA ILE A 129 18.91 -1.55 13.78
C ILE A 129 20.02 -2.60 13.66
N ILE A 130 20.68 -2.62 12.50
CA ILE A 130 21.78 -3.54 12.20
C ILE A 130 23.06 -2.73 12.00
N ALA A 131 24.06 -2.94 12.85
CA ALA A 131 25.38 -2.33 12.70
C ALA A 131 26.26 -3.16 11.74
N VAL A 132 26.88 -2.49 10.79
CA VAL A 132 27.70 -3.07 9.72
C VAL A 132 29.08 -2.43 9.75
N ARG A 133 30.12 -3.24 9.96
CA ARG A 133 31.53 -2.78 10.00
C ARG A 133 32.38 -3.24 8.81
N ASN A 134 31.87 -4.18 8.02
CA ASN A 134 32.54 -4.69 6.83
C ASN A 134 31.53 -4.98 5.72
N SER A 135 30.68 -5.98 5.92
CA SER A 135 29.59 -6.29 4.99
C SER A 135 28.46 -7.00 5.72
N SER A 136 27.23 -6.67 5.36
CA SER A 136 26.02 -7.40 5.77
C SER A 136 25.08 -7.52 4.59
N VAL A 137 24.36 -8.64 4.52
CA VAL A 137 23.28 -8.86 3.58
C VAL A 137 22.00 -9.04 4.37
N ILE A 138 20.97 -8.29 4.02
CA ILE A 138 19.66 -8.35 4.65
C ILE A 138 18.60 -8.66 3.60
N ARG A 139 17.56 -9.38 4.02
CA ARG A 139 16.39 -9.67 3.19
C ARG A 139 15.25 -8.78 3.61
N VAL A 140 14.71 -8.01 2.67
CA VAL A 140 13.59 -7.07 2.88
C VAL A 140 12.55 -7.23 1.78
N TYR A 141 11.39 -6.56 1.92
CA TYR A 141 10.45 -6.50 0.81
C TYR A 141 11.04 -5.65 -0.32
N ASN A 142 10.83 -6.09 -1.56
CA ASN A 142 11.30 -5.34 -2.72
C ASN A 142 10.47 -4.05 -2.86
N GLY A 143 11.13 -2.90 -2.91
CA GLY A 143 10.52 -1.58 -2.83
C GLY A 143 10.46 -1.00 -1.41
N SER A 144 10.89 -1.73 -0.37
CA SER A 144 11.06 -1.15 0.97
C SER A 144 12.09 -0.03 0.96
N SER A 145 11.86 0.98 1.78
CA SER A 145 12.87 2.00 2.11
C SER A 145 13.52 1.63 3.43
N VAL A 146 14.84 1.70 3.48
CA VAL A 146 15.60 1.54 4.73
C VAL A 146 16.32 2.84 5.04
N LEU A 147 16.48 3.14 6.32
CA LEU A 147 17.30 4.26 6.75
C LEU A 147 18.72 3.77 6.96
N LEU A 148 19.66 4.41 6.28
CA LEU A 148 21.08 4.15 6.41
C LEU A 148 21.72 5.31 7.18
N GLU A 149 22.48 4.99 8.21
CA GLU A 149 23.22 5.97 8.99
C GLU A 149 24.70 5.59 9.02
N ALA A 150 25.59 6.53 8.75
CA ALA A 150 27.02 6.38 8.81
C ALA A 150 27.55 7.01 10.10
N ASN A 151 28.40 6.27 10.80
CA ASN A 151 29.16 6.75 11.94
C ASN A 151 30.66 6.62 11.66
N GLY A 152 31.33 7.77 11.56
CA GLY A 152 32.73 7.89 11.21
C GLY A 152 32.96 9.06 10.25
N ASP A 153 34.15 9.10 9.66
CA ASP A 153 34.53 10.08 8.64
C ASP A 153 34.00 9.64 7.27
N LEU A 154 32.68 9.72 7.06
CA LEU A 154 32.07 9.32 5.79
C LEU A 154 32.52 10.27 4.67
N ILE A 155 33.12 9.71 3.62
CA ILE A 155 33.41 10.44 2.38
C ILE A 155 32.13 10.50 1.53
N ASN A 156 31.59 9.33 1.20
CA ASN A 156 30.41 9.17 0.39
C ASN A 156 29.81 7.76 0.48
N TRP A 157 28.57 7.66 0.05
CA TRP A 157 27.90 6.41 -0.30
C TRP A 157 28.13 6.10 -1.78
N SER A 158 28.01 4.83 -2.17
CA SER A 158 28.20 4.39 -3.57
C SER A 158 27.15 4.93 -4.55
N ASN A 159 26.07 5.53 -4.06
CA ASN A 159 25.11 6.27 -4.88
C ASN A 159 25.48 7.77 -5.05
N GLY A 160 26.63 8.20 -4.53
CA GLY A 160 27.12 9.57 -4.60
C GLY A 160 26.62 10.50 -3.50
N ALA A 161 25.79 10.03 -2.56
CA ALA A 161 25.38 10.83 -1.42
C ALA A 161 26.53 11.02 -0.42
N ASN A 162 26.66 12.21 0.17
CA ASN A 162 27.71 12.52 1.17
C ASN A 162 27.12 12.81 2.56
N THR A 163 25.85 12.50 2.76
CA THR A 163 25.15 12.71 4.03
C THR A 163 25.38 11.55 4.97
N MET A 164 25.50 11.84 6.27
CA MET A 164 25.60 10.78 7.29
C MET A 164 24.35 9.92 7.34
N THR A 165 23.20 10.45 6.93
CA THR A 165 21.93 9.73 6.91
C THR A 165 21.34 9.73 5.51
N LEU A 166 20.79 8.60 5.08
CA LEU A 166 20.24 8.39 3.74
C LEU A 166 19.04 7.45 3.80
N TRP A 167 17.92 7.85 3.20
CA TRP A 167 16.84 6.91 2.86
C TRP A 167 17.19 6.17 1.57
N TYR A 168 17.22 4.85 1.62
CA TYR A 168 17.55 4.00 0.48
C TYR A 168 16.41 3.07 0.12
N THR A 169 15.84 3.24 -1.07
CA THR A 169 14.80 2.33 -1.59
C THR A 169 15.44 1.11 -2.24
N VAL A 170 15.08 -0.08 -1.73
CA VAL A 170 15.61 -1.36 -2.19
C VAL A 170 14.87 -1.83 -3.43
N GLY A 171 15.34 -1.38 -4.60
CA GLY A 171 14.85 -1.81 -5.91
C GLY A 171 15.52 -3.10 -6.38
N GLY A 172 14.90 -4.25 -6.10
CA GLY A 172 15.49 -5.57 -6.39
C GLY A 172 16.78 -5.83 -5.61
N ASN A 173 17.55 -6.84 -6.06
CA ASN A 173 18.82 -7.16 -5.42
C ASN A 173 19.80 -6.02 -5.66
N SER A 174 20.24 -5.39 -4.57
CA SER A 174 21.00 -4.14 -4.63
C SER A 174 22.15 -4.15 -3.65
N THR A 175 23.14 -3.31 -3.91
CA THR A 175 24.30 -3.11 -3.05
C THR A 175 24.55 -1.63 -2.86
N ILE A 176 24.79 -1.23 -1.62
CA ILE A 176 25.25 0.12 -1.28
C ILE A 176 26.49 0.03 -0.41
N THR A 177 27.48 0.86 -0.70
CA THR A 177 28.75 0.88 0.03
C THR A 177 28.95 2.24 0.67
N ALA A 178 29.28 2.27 1.96
CA ALA A 178 29.76 3.46 2.65
C ALA A 178 31.28 3.49 2.59
N PHE A 179 31.84 4.57 2.04
CA PHE A 179 33.27 4.81 2.00
C PHE A 179 33.64 5.80 3.10
N PHE A 180 34.47 5.36 4.02
CA PHE A 180 34.99 6.16 5.10
C PHE A 180 36.44 6.52 4.85
N GLY A 181 36.76 7.78 5.11
CA GLY A 181 38.11 8.30 5.13
C GLY A 181 38.93 7.64 6.22
N ASN A 182 40.24 7.70 6.02
CA ASN A 182 41.21 7.29 7.03
C ASN A 182 41.81 8.57 7.60
N SER A 183 41.05 9.29 8.45
CA SER A 183 41.56 10.53 9.03
C SER A 183 41.46 10.54 10.55
N SER A 184 42.64 10.58 11.16
CA SER A 184 42.92 11.30 12.41
C SER A 184 42.92 12.82 12.20
N ILE A 185 42.31 13.31 11.10
CA ILE A 185 42.42 14.68 10.60
C ILE A 185 41.10 15.07 9.93
N LEU A 186 40.04 15.18 10.71
CA LEU A 186 38.86 16.03 10.49
C LEU A 186 38.16 16.14 11.86
N PRO A 187 37.68 17.34 12.26
CA PRO A 187 37.15 17.51 13.61
C PRO A 187 35.93 16.60 13.76
N LYS A 188 35.90 15.82 14.85
CA LYS A 188 34.74 15.06 15.31
C LYS A 188 33.48 15.80 14.88
N SER A 189 32.67 15.18 14.00
CA SER A 189 31.31 15.63 13.77
C SER A 189 30.67 15.72 15.15
N GLY A 190 30.51 16.95 15.65
CA GLY A 190 29.92 17.19 16.93
C GLY A 190 28.56 16.52 16.91
N THR A 191 28.21 15.81 17.98
CA THR A 191 26.81 15.60 18.31
C THR A 191 26.08 16.91 18.10
N VAL A 192 25.34 17.04 17.00
CA VAL A 192 24.42 18.15 16.79
C VAL A 192 23.36 17.92 17.84
N LYS A 193 23.56 18.50 19.02
CA LYS A 193 22.45 18.75 19.92
C LYS A 193 21.46 19.57 19.10
N PRO A 194 20.19 19.14 18.95
CA PRO A 194 19.21 19.97 18.29
C PRO A 194 19.16 21.29 19.05
N THR A 195 19.67 22.34 18.42
CA THR A 195 19.58 23.69 18.95
C THR A 195 18.14 24.10 18.73
N VAL A 196 17.29 23.85 19.72
CA VAL A 196 15.91 24.33 19.70
C VAL A 196 16.00 25.86 19.73
N ASN A 197 15.61 26.51 18.63
CA ASN A 197 15.52 27.95 18.58
C ASN A 197 14.32 28.41 19.42
N TYR A 198 14.55 28.63 20.71
CA TYR A 198 13.51 29.06 21.65
C TYR A 198 12.87 30.40 21.26
N THR A 199 13.50 31.19 20.39
CA THR A 199 12.94 32.42 19.84
C THR A 199 11.78 32.12 18.89
N GLU A 200 11.90 31.11 18.02
CA GLU A 200 10.82 30.69 17.10
C GLU A 200 9.65 30.04 17.84
N VAL A 201 9.97 29.20 18.83
CA VAL A 201 8.95 28.59 19.71
C VAL A 201 8.22 29.68 20.49
N GLY A 202 8.96 30.68 21.00
CA GLY A 202 8.40 31.84 21.70
C GLY A 202 7.48 32.68 20.80
N LEU A 203 7.93 33.05 19.60
CA LEU A 203 7.13 33.80 18.62
C LEU A 203 5.84 33.07 18.24
N SER A 204 5.92 31.75 18.06
CA SER A 204 4.76 30.90 17.72
C SER A 204 3.72 30.87 18.85
N LEU A 205 4.17 30.73 20.09
CA LEU A 205 3.30 30.77 21.27
C LEU A 205 2.67 32.16 21.46
N PHE A 206 3.42 33.24 21.20
CA PHE A 206 2.90 34.61 21.21
C PHE A 206 1.79 34.81 20.16
N ALA A 207 1.98 34.30 18.94
CA ALA A 207 0.98 34.40 17.88
C ALA A 207 -0.32 33.66 18.23
N VAL A 208 -0.22 32.46 18.80
CA VAL A 208 -1.39 31.70 19.29
C VAL A 208 -2.10 32.44 20.42
N GLY A 209 -1.34 33.00 21.37
CA GLY A 209 -1.91 33.81 22.45
C GLY A 209 -2.67 35.03 21.94
N PHE A 210 -2.10 35.75 20.97
CA PHE A 210 -2.74 36.92 20.36
C PHE A 210 -4.02 36.55 19.59
N PHE A 211 -4.01 35.43 18.87
CA PHE A 211 -5.18 34.93 18.17
C PHE A 211 -6.34 34.58 19.13
N ILE A 212 -6.04 33.94 20.27
CA ILE A 212 -7.03 33.61 21.29
C ILE A 212 -7.61 34.90 21.91
N LEU A 213 -6.77 35.87 22.26
CA LEU A 213 -7.18 37.17 22.78
C LEU A 213 -8.08 37.94 21.79
N TYR A 214 -7.67 37.99 20.52
CA TYR A 214 -8.47 38.60 19.45
C TYR A 214 -9.84 37.93 19.34
N LYS A 215 -9.90 36.59 19.38
CA LYS A 215 -11.16 35.84 19.28
C LYS A 215 -12.08 36.08 20.49
N ILE A 216 -11.53 36.23 21.69
CA ILE A 216 -12.31 36.54 22.90
C ILE A 216 -12.88 37.96 22.81
N TYR A 217 -12.06 38.94 22.42
CA TYR A 217 -12.51 40.33 22.26
C TYR A 217 -13.56 40.47 21.15
N SER A 218 -13.34 39.85 20.00
CA SER A 218 -14.28 39.89 18.88
C SER A 218 -15.64 39.25 19.21
N ARG A 219 -15.71 38.29 20.15
CA ARG A 219 -16.99 37.77 20.66
C ARG A 219 -17.69 38.75 21.59
N LYS A 220 -16.92 39.46 22.43
CA LYS A 220 -17.47 40.41 23.40
C LYS A 220 -18.18 41.59 22.72
N ASP A 221 -17.67 42.03 21.57
CA ASP A 221 -18.29 43.09 20.76
C ASP A 221 -19.58 42.64 20.03
N GLN A 222 -19.80 41.32 19.89
CA GLN A 222 -21.05 40.76 19.35
C GLN A 222 -22.14 40.65 20.42
N ASP A 223 -21.77 40.42 21.69
CA ASP A 223 -22.74 40.29 22.79
C ASP A 223 -23.22 41.63 23.36
N THR A 224 -22.54 42.75 23.07
CA THR A 224 -22.94 44.11 23.51
C THR A 224 -23.83 44.87 22.53
N ASN A 225 -24.21 44.27 21.39
CA ASN A 225 -25.10 44.87 20.38
C ASN A 225 -26.50 44.22 20.33
N VAL A 226 -27.02 43.81 21.50
CA VAL A 226 -28.45 43.46 21.69
C VAL A 226 -29.08 44.42 22.69
#